data_AF-A0A7J0DT20-F1
#
_entry.id   AF-A0A7J0DT20-F1
#
_cell.length_a   1.000
_cell.length_b   1.000
_cell.length_c   1.000
_cell.angle_alpha   90.00
_cell.angle_beta   90.00
_cell.angle_gamma   90.00
#
_symmetry.space_group_name_H-M   'P 1'
#
loop_
_entity.id
_entity.type
_entity.pdbx_description
1 polymer ?
#
loop_
_entity_poly.entity_id
_entity_poly.type
_entity_poly.pdbx_seq_one_letter_code
_entity_poly.pdbx_strand_id
1 'polypeptide(L)'
;MKQSMLLCCKLYISESRNKTALDLIEQAAKLDPETVIVNKFEDRAYNRVRYTLVSYIAHDSTGCPIYSPLHQTVLAMVEAAYAAINLELHCGAHPRLGVVDDVMFHPLARASLDEAAWLAKAVAADIVPVYLYAAAHPTGKALDTIRRELGYYRPNFMGNQWAGWAQPEALPDKPNEGPTMVTRSRGIVMIGARPWVVNYNVPILSTDVTVTRRIAQMVSARAQSRSEQDRVQNHVEMLAAQEGLDVEKGYFTDFSPEMITERYIKLISVDSDEV
;
A
#
# COMPACT_ATOMS: atom_id res chain seq x y z
N MET A 1 -2.82 1.13 27.69
CA MET A 1 -2.88 1.05 26.20
C MET A 1 -3.38 2.31 25.50
N LYS A 2 -4.28 3.16 26.02
CA LYS A 2 -4.64 4.47 25.38
C LYS A 2 -3.47 5.47 25.23
N GLN A 3 -2.28 5.14 25.74
CA GLN A 3 -1.05 5.93 25.65
C GLN A 3 0.01 5.31 24.72
N SER A 4 -0.27 4.18 24.07
CA SER A 4 0.70 3.46 23.24
C SER A 4 1.03 4.23 21.96
N MET A 5 2.30 4.20 21.55
CA MET A 5 2.77 4.68 20.25
C MET A 5 2.72 3.49 19.29
N LEU A 6 1.91 3.60 18.25
CA LEU A 6 1.67 2.52 17.30
C LEU A 6 2.07 2.97 15.92
N LEU A 7 2.62 2.05 15.14
CA LEU A 7 2.80 2.23 13.71
C LEU A 7 1.84 1.30 12.97
N CYS A 8 1.44 1.72 11.78
CA CYS A 8 0.66 0.92 10.87
C CYS A 8 1.42 0.77 9.56
N CYS A 9 1.48 -0.45 9.02
CA CYS A 9 2.01 -0.74 7.69
C CYS A 9 0.88 -1.22 6.78
N LYS A 10 0.69 -0.54 5.65
CA LYS A 10 -0.13 -1.03 4.54
C LYS A 10 0.79 -1.68 3.51
N LEU A 11 0.82 -3.01 3.51
CA LEU A 11 1.61 -3.83 2.61
C LEU A 11 0.75 -4.23 1.41
N TYR A 12 1.17 -3.86 0.20
CA TYR A 12 0.45 -4.17 -1.02
C TYR A 12 1.20 -5.21 -1.86
N ILE A 13 0.51 -6.30 -2.18
CA ILE A 13 1.07 -7.42 -2.92
C ILE A 13 0.27 -7.63 -4.21
N SER A 14 0.97 -7.79 -5.32
CA SER A 14 0.43 -8.06 -6.66
C SER A 14 -0.01 -9.52 -6.79
N GLU A 15 -0.99 -9.93 -5.99
CA GLU A 15 -1.67 -11.22 -6.06
C GLU A 15 -2.99 -11.13 -5.28
N SER A 16 -4.06 -11.77 -5.77
CA SER A 16 -5.31 -11.97 -5.02
C SER A 16 -6.09 -13.22 -5.44
N ARG A 17 -5.54 -14.04 -6.33
CA ARG A 17 -6.17 -15.20 -6.96
C ARG A 17 -5.54 -16.50 -6.48
N ASN A 18 -4.23 -16.51 -6.24
CA ASN A 18 -3.50 -17.66 -5.71
C ASN A 18 -3.63 -17.75 -4.18
N LYS A 19 -4.65 -18.47 -3.70
CA LYS A 19 -4.92 -18.65 -2.27
C LYS A 19 -3.73 -19.22 -1.50
N THR A 20 -3.03 -20.21 -2.06
CA THR A 20 -1.87 -20.82 -1.39
C THR A 20 -0.75 -19.80 -1.17
N ALA A 21 -0.49 -18.92 -2.13
CA ALA A 21 0.48 -17.84 -1.93
C ALA A 21 0.04 -16.85 -0.84
N LEU A 22 -1.24 -16.46 -0.84
CA LEU A 22 -1.79 -15.56 0.18
C LEU A 22 -1.74 -16.18 1.58
N ASP A 23 -2.07 -17.47 1.71
CA ASP A 23 -2.03 -18.19 2.98
C ASP A 23 -0.59 -18.25 3.55
N LEU A 24 0.42 -18.47 2.69
CA LEU A 24 1.83 -18.46 3.10
C LEU A 24 2.27 -17.08 3.60
N ILE A 25 1.85 -16.01 2.91
CA ILE A 25 2.14 -14.63 3.30
C ILE A 25 1.47 -14.29 4.64
N GLU A 26 0.21 -14.68 4.83
CA GLU A 26 -0.53 -14.45 6.08
C GLU A 26 0.04 -15.27 7.24
N GLN A 27 0.53 -16.48 6.98
CA GLN A 27 1.23 -17.29 7.99
C GLN A 27 2.54 -16.63 8.43
N ALA A 28 3.31 -16.06 7.49
CA ALA A 28 4.53 -15.33 7.83
C ALA A 28 4.26 -14.15 8.78
N ALA A 29 3.12 -13.48 8.62
CA ALA A 29 2.72 -12.40 9.53
C ALA A 29 2.46 -12.89 10.96
N LYS A 30 1.92 -14.11 11.10
CA LYS A 30 1.52 -14.70 12.38
C LYS A 30 2.67 -15.26 13.21
N LEU A 31 3.89 -15.26 12.67
CA LEU A 31 5.09 -15.70 13.41
C LEU A 31 5.41 -14.75 14.58
N ASP A 32 4.95 -13.50 14.51
CA ASP A 32 5.13 -12.49 15.54
C ASP A 32 3.76 -12.08 16.10
N PRO A 33 3.41 -12.50 17.34
CA PRO A 33 2.12 -12.18 17.94
C PRO A 33 1.98 -10.69 18.29
N GLU A 34 3.07 -9.92 18.30
CA GLU A 34 3.02 -8.48 18.57
C GLU A 34 2.66 -7.66 17.33
N THR A 35 2.65 -8.27 16.13
CA THR A 35 2.19 -7.64 14.89
C THR A 35 0.88 -8.27 14.41
N VAL A 36 -0.15 -7.45 14.28
CA VAL A 36 -1.49 -7.95 13.95
C VAL A 36 -1.94 -7.47 12.57
N ILE A 37 -2.43 -8.39 11.73
CA ILE A 37 -3.23 -8.04 10.54
C ILE A 37 -4.62 -7.58 11.01
N VAL A 38 -4.85 -6.27 11.04
CA VAL A 38 -6.12 -5.69 11.50
C VAL A 38 -7.15 -5.54 10.38
N ASN A 39 -6.71 -5.52 9.12
CA ASN A 39 -7.57 -5.43 7.94
C ASN A 39 -6.90 -6.11 6.74
N LYS A 40 -7.71 -6.68 5.84
CA LYS A 40 -7.31 -7.23 4.55
C LYS A 40 -8.27 -6.70 3.49
N PHE A 41 -7.74 -6.06 2.46
CA PHE A 41 -8.50 -5.66 1.28
C PHE A 41 -7.99 -6.44 0.07
N GLU A 42 -8.84 -7.32 -0.47
CA GLU A 42 -8.51 -8.20 -1.59
C GLU A 42 -9.39 -7.84 -2.78
N ASP A 43 -8.79 -7.59 -3.94
CA ASP A 43 -9.52 -7.32 -5.17
C ASP A 43 -9.05 -8.23 -6.31
N ARG A 44 -9.96 -9.09 -6.77
CA ARG A 44 -9.68 -10.11 -7.79
C ARG A 44 -9.46 -9.52 -9.19
N ALA A 45 -10.12 -8.41 -9.52
CA ALA A 45 -9.98 -7.74 -10.81
C ALA A 45 -8.63 -7.02 -10.88
N TYR A 46 -8.27 -6.32 -9.80
CA TYR A 46 -6.95 -5.69 -9.64
C TYR A 46 -5.81 -6.71 -9.62
N ASN A 47 -6.10 -7.94 -9.19
CA ASN A 47 -5.10 -8.95 -8.86
C ASN A 47 -4.09 -8.41 -7.84
N ARG A 48 -4.62 -7.82 -6.76
CA ARG A 48 -3.84 -7.16 -5.71
C ARG A 48 -4.54 -7.32 -4.37
N VAL A 49 -3.74 -7.59 -3.35
CA VAL A 49 -4.16 -7.61 -1.95
C VAL A 49 -3.43 -6.52 -1.18
N ARG A 50 -4.08 -5.99 -0.15
CA ARG A 50 -3.49 -5.10 0.84
C ARG A 50 -3.71 -5.67 2.22
N TYR A 51 -2.62 -5.83 2.97
CA TYR A 51 -2.64 -6.15 4.39
C TYR A 51 -2.38 -4.88 5.19
N THR A 52 -3.20 -4.63 6.20
CA THR A 52 -2.98 -3.57 7.19
C THR A 52 -2.45 -4.22 8.47
N LEU A 53 -1.19 -3.99 8.76
CA LEU A 53 -0.46 -4.50 9.91
C LEU A 53 -0.31 -3.39 10.96
N VAL A 54 -0.42 -3.71 12.24
CA VAL A 54 -0.20 -2.76 13.33
C VAL A 54 0.65 -3.41 14.41
N SER A 55 1.59 -2.64 14.95
CA SER A 55 2.33 -2.97 16.17
C SER A 55 2.78 -1.69 16.88
N TYR A 56 3.41 -1.84 18.03
CA TYR A 56 4.01 -0.74 18.78
C TYR A 56 5.38 -0.34 18.22
N ILE A 57 5.84 0.81 18.70
CA ILE A 57 7.23 1.26 18.54
C ILE A 57 7.84 1.54 19.92
N ALA A 58 9.06 1.05 20.13
CA ALA A 58 9.84 1.25 21.33
C ALA A 58 10.93 2.30 21.10
N HIS A 59 11.21 3.05 22.16
CA HIS A 59 12.19 4.13 22.18
C HIS A 59 13.22 3.89 23.27
N ASP A 60 14.43 4.41 23.10
CA ASP A 60 15.43 4.46 24.16
C ASP A 60 15.12 5.55 25.21
N SER A 61 16.01 5.70 26.19
CA SER A 61 15.87 6.71 27.25
C SER A 61 15.92 8.16 26.76
N THR A 62 16.37 8.40 25.52
CA THR A 62 16.42 9.72 24.89
C THR A 62 15.20 10.02 24.03
N GLY A 63 14.31 9.03 23.86
CA GLY A 63 13.13 9.13 22.99
C GLY A 63 13.44 8.84 21.52
N CYS A 64 14.60 8.25 21.20
CA CYS A 64 14.91 7.81 19.84
C CYS A 64 14.27 6.43 19.55
N PRO A 65 13.63 6.23 18.39
CA PRO A 65 13.10 4.92 18.01
C PRO A 65 14.21 3.88 17.89
N ILE A 66 14.00 2.71 18.50
CA ILE A 66 15.00 1.62 18.48
C ILE A 66 14.45 0.30 17.97
N TYR A 67 13.13 0.09 18.05
CA TYR A 67 12.54 -1.20 17.71
C TYR A 67 11.05 -1.09 17.37
N SER A 68 10.62 -1.89 16.40
CA SER A 68 9.22 -2.20 16.17
C SER A 68 9.09 -3.63 15.61
N PRO A 69 8.21 -4.47 16.15
CA PRO A 69 7.93 -5.82 15.63
C PRO A 69 7.52 -5.84 14.15
N LEU A 70 6.96 -4.72 13.66
CA LEU A 70 6.58 -4.55 12.25
C LEU A 70 7.76 -4.72 11.29
N HIS A 71 8.99 -4.41 11.68
CA HIS A 71 10.16 -4.55 10.79
C HIS A 71 10.30 -6.00 10.34
N GLN A 72 10.49 -6.92 11.28
CA GLN A 72 10.70 -8.34 10.98
C GLN A 72 9.47 -8.98 10.36
N THR A 73 8.27 -8.59 10.81
CA THR A 73 7.03 -9.10 10.25
C THR A 73 6.88 -8.74 8.76
N VAL A 74 7.17 -7.48 8.39
CA VAL A 74 7.11 -7.05 6.99
C VAL A 74 8.16 -7.79 6.14
N LEU A 75 9.38 -7.99 6.64
CA LEU A 75 10.40 -8.75 5.92
C LEU A 75 9.97 -10.20 5.68
N ALA A 76 9.45 -10.88 6.71
CA ALA A 76 8.96 -12.25 6.57
C ALA A 76 7.84 -12.38 5.55
N MET A 77 6.88 -11.43 5.54
CA MET A 77 5.80 -11.41 4.54
C MET A 77 6.32 -11.15 3.12
N VAL A 78 7.31 -10.26 2.98
CA VAL A 78 7.94 -9.94 1.68
C VAL A 78 8.71 -11.14 1.14
N GLU A 79 9.45 -11.84 1.99
CA GLU A 79 10.16 -13.08 1.63
C GLU A 79 9.19 -14.17 1.18
N ALA A 80 8.10 -14.39 1.93
CA ALA A 80 7.05 -15.33 1.56
C ALA A 80 6.41 -14.97 0.21
N ALA A 81 6.16 -13.68 -0.04
CA ALA A 81 5.62 -13.20 -1.31
C ALA A 81 6.58 -13.47 -2.47
N TYR A 82 7.88 -13.17 -2.32
CA TYR A 82 8.89 -13.44 -3.34
C TYR A 82 9.13 -14.93 -3.59
N ALA A 83 8.90 -15.80 -2.60
CA ALA A 83 9.00 -17.24 -2.78
C ALA A 83 7.78 -17.82 -3.51
N ALA A 84 6.60 -17.25 -3.30
CA ALA A 84 5.34 -17.83 -3.78
C ALA A 84 4.81 -17.20 -5.09
N ILE A 85 5.26 -16.00 -5.45
CA ILE A 85 4.71 -15.22 -6.57
C ILE A 85 5.81 -14.90 -7.57
N ASN A 86 5.51 -15.12 -8.85
CA ASN A 86 6.34 -14.67 -9.96
C ASN A 86 5.63 -13.53 -10.72
N LEU A 87 6.17 -12.32 -10.65
CA LEU A 87 5.63 -11.15 -11.33
C LEU A 87 5.52 -11.32 -12.86
N GLU A 88 6.39 -12.12 -13.48
CA GLU A 88 6.34 -12.38 -14.93
C GLU A 88 5.05 -13.08 -15.36
N LEU A 89 4.42 -13.82 -14.43
CA LEU A 89 3.15 -14.51 -14.65
C LEU A 89 1.94 -13.70 -14.18
N HIS A 90 2.16 -12.56 -13.53
CA HIS A 90 1.09 -11.72 -13.01
C HIS A 90 0.35 -10.99 -14.14
N CYS A 91 -0.97 -10.92 -14.04
CA CYS A 91 -1.80 -10.00 -14.82
C CYS A 91 -2.97 -9.45 -13.99
N GLY A 92 -3.24 -8.15 -14.08
CA GLY A 92 -4.30 -7.48 -13.31
C GLY A 92 -4.73 -6.14 -13.88
N ALA A 93 -5.88 -5.64 -13.43
CA ALA A 93 -6.42 -4.33 -13.82
C ALA A 93 -5.83 -3.15 -13.02
N HIS A 94 -4.98 -3.41 -12.03
CA HIS A 94 -4.32 -2.38 -11.24
C HIS A 94 -2.85 -2.24 -11.65
N PRO A 95 -2.34 -1.00 -11.81
CA PRO A 95 -0.93 -0.78 -12.07
C PRO A 95 -0.05 -1.33 -10.95
N ARG A 96 1.14 -1.79 -11.32
CA ARG A 96 2.12 -2.40 -10.42
C ARG A 96 3.50 -2.45 -11.05
N LEU A 97 4.53 -2.37 -10.22
CA LEU A 97 5.94 -2.51 -10.59
C LEU A 97 6.67 -3.62 -9.80
N GLY A 98 6.01 -4.30 -8.86
CA GLY A 98 6.62 -5.37 -8.06
C GLY A 98 5.62 -6.43 -7.61
N VAL A 99 6.13 -7.59 -7.19
CA VAL A 99 5.38 -8.56 -6.39
C VAL A 99 4.91 -7.88 -5.12
N VAL A 100 5.83 -7.21 -4.41
CA VAL A 100 5.51 -6.25 -3.36
C VAL A 100 5.55 -4.87 -4.01
N ASP A 101 4.38 -4.30 -4.27
CA ASP A 101 4.28 -3.07 -5.07
C ASP A 101 4.51 -1.80 -4.24
N ASP A 102 4.00 -1.79 -3.01
CA ASP A 102 4.00 -0.60 -2.15
C ASP A 102 4.00 -1.04 -0.67
N VAL A 103 4.85 -0.43 0.14
CA VAL A 103 4.93 -0.61 1.59
C VAL A 103 4.80 0.77 2.23
N MET A 104 3.62 1.06 2.77
CA MET A 104 3.30 2.39 3.28
C MET A 104 3.15 2.38 4.79
N PHE A 105 4.05 3.08 5.47
CA PHE A 105 4.01 3.27 6.92
C PHE A 105 3.22 4.53 7.29
N HIS A 106 2.48 4.42 8.38
CA HIS A 106 1.67 5.49 8.94
C HIS A 106 1.87 5.59 10.45
N PRO A 107 1.99 6.82 11.00
CA PRO A 107 1.83 7.02 12.43
C PRO A 107 0.39 6.67 12.85
N LEU A 108 0.26 6.03 14.01
CA LEU A 108 -1.01 5.71 14.63
C LEU A 108 -0.96 6.05 16.12
N ALA A 109 -2.13 6.34 16.71
CA ALA A 109 -2.24 6.81 18.08
C ALA A 109 -1.32 8.01 18.35
N ARG A 110 -0.28 7.84 19.18
CA ARG A 110 0.66 8.91 19.55
C ARG A 110 1.95 8.93 18.74
N ALA A 111 2.14 7.99 17.82
CA ALA A 111 3.36 7.93 17.03
C ALA A 111 3.48 9.12 16.08
N SER A 112 4.72 9.53 15.79
CA SER A 112 5.02 10.63 14.88
C SER A 112 5.26 10.16 13.45
N LEU A 113 5.12 11.07 12.48
CA LEU A 113 5.46 10.77 11.09
C LEU A 113 6.95 10.42 10.92
N ASP A 114 7.82 10.99 11.76
CA ASP A 114 9.25 10.72 11.75
C ASP A 114 9.55 9.28 12.21
N GLU A 115 8.81 8.75 13.19
CA GLU A 115 8.89 7.34 13.59
C GLU A 115 8.44 6.40 12.48
N ALA A 116 7.37 6.74 11.75
CA ALA A 116 6.94 5.97 10.58
C ALA A 116 8.01 6.01 9.47
N ALA A 117 8.65 7.16 9.25
CA ALA A 117 9.72 7.32 8.29
C ALA A 117 11.01 6.58 8.69
N TRP A 118 11.31 6.53 9.99
CA TRP A 118 12.40 5.73 10.55
C TRP A 118 12.21 4.25 10.20
N LEU A 119 11.02 3.69 10.50
CA LEU A 119 10.74 2.29 10.21
C LEU A 119 10.75 2.00 8.70
N ALA A 120 10.18 2.90 7.90
CA ALA A 120 10.20 2.79 6.43
C ALA A 120 11.63 2.68 5.87
N LYS A 121 12.56 3.49 6.38
CA LYS A 121 13.98 3.46 5.99
C LYS A 121 14.68 2.20 6.49
N ALA A 122 14.38 1.74 7.71
CA ALA A 122 14.94 0.51 8.25
C ALA A 122 14.55 -0.70 7.38
N VAL A 123 13.27 -0.82 7.02
CA VAL A 123 12.77 -1.88 6.14
C VAL A 123 13.35 -1.78 4.72
N ALA A 124 13.54 -0.57 4.20
CA ALA A 124 14.12 -0.36 2.88
C ALA A 124 15.59 -0.79 2.76
N ALA A 125 16.33 -0.86 3.87
CA ALA A 125 17.70 -1.36 3.86
C ALA A 125 17.79 -2.87 3.57
N ASP A 126 16.73 -3.62 3.90
CA ASP A 126 16.68 -5.09 3.77
C ASP A 126 15.92 -5.58 2.53
N ILE A 127 15.12 -4.71 1.90
CA ILE A 127 14.36 -5.02 0.68
C ILE A 127 14.94 -4.22 -0.47
N VAL A 128 15.32 -4.88 -1.57
CA VAL A 128 15.94 -4.21 -2.72
C VAL A 128 15.46 -4.75 -4.07
N PRO A 129 15.41 -3.90 -5.13
CA PRO A 129 15.62 -2.46 -5.11
C PRO A 129 14.39 -1.65 -4.70
N VAL A 130 14.62 -0.52 -4.01
CA VAL A 130 13.56 0.32 -3.42
C VAL A 130 13.63 1.76 -3.91
N TYR A 131 12.45 2.31 -4.23
CA TYR A 131 12.24 3.74 -4.36
C TYR A 131 11.51 4.25 -3.11
N LEU A 132 12.16 5.15 -2.39
CA LEU A 132 11.59 5.81 -1.23
C LEU A 132 10.66 6.95 -1.66
N TYR A 133 9.63 7.24 -0.89
CA TYR A 133 8.75 8.40 -1.14
C TYR A 133 8.30 9.08 0.16
N ALA A 134 7.72 10.28 0.01
CA ALA A 134 7.21 11.12 1.10
C ALA A 134 8.24 11.29 2.23
N ALA A 135 7.86 11.14 3.50
CA ALA A 135 8.75 11.40 4.64
C ALA A 135 9.96 10.45 4.71
N ALA A 136 9.90 9.30 4.01
CA ALA A 136 11.06 8.41 3.91
C ALA A 136 12.07 8.87 2.84
N HIS A 137 11.63 9.63 1.83
CA HIS A 137 12.51 10.10 0.76
C HIS A 137 13.36 11.30 1.20
N PRO A 138 14.66 11.37 0.84
CA PRO A 138 15.55 12.46 1.27
C PRO A 138 15.06 13.88 0.94
N THR A 139 14.37 14.05 -0.18
CA THR A 139 13.80 15.34 -0.61
C THR A 139 12.27 15.41 -0.49
N GLY A 140 11.62 14.43 0.15
CA GLY A 140 10.16 14.42 0.30
C GLY A 140 9.37 14.14 -0.99
N LYS A 141 9.98 13.48 -1.99
CA LYS A 141 9.38 13.28 -3.32
C LYS A 141 8.06 12.51 -3.21
N ALA A 142 7.04 12.99 -3.90
CA ALA A 142 5.71 12.38 -3.86
C ALA A 142 5.67 11.06 -4.64
N LEU A 143 4.90 10.09 -4.13
CA LEU A 143 4.76 8.75 -4.72
C LEU A 143 4.24 8.79 -6.16
N ASP A 144 3.27 9.67 -6.45
CA ASP A 144 2.68 9.82 -7.76
C ASP A 144 3.67 10.41 -8.78
N THR A 145 4.61 11.27 -8.35
CA THR A 145 5.72 11.74 -9.18
C THR A 145 6.63 10.58 -9.58
N ILE A 146 7.09 9.78 -8.62
CA ILE A 146 7.96 8.62 -8.88
C ILE A 146 7.24 7.60 -9.77
N ARG A 147 5.98 7.30 -9.47
CA ARG A 147 5.14 6.42 -10.29
C ARG A 147 5.02 6.91 -11.74
N ARG A 148 4.89 8.21 -11.98
CA ARG A 148 4.83 8.78 -13.34
C ARG A 148 6.16 8.61 -14.09
N GLU A 149 7.28 8.88 -13.43
CA GLU A 149 8.63 8.75 -14.01
C GLU A 149 8.91 7.29 -14.41
N LEU A 150 8.49 6.33 -13.58
CA LEU A 150 8.64 4.91 -13.84
C LEU A 150 7.52 4.33 -14.73
N GLY A 151 6.67 5.16 -15.32
CA GLY A 151 5.60 4.71 -16.23
C GLY A 151 4.53 3.83 -15.58
N TYR A 152 4.39 3.85 -14.25
CA TYR A 152 3.47 3.01 -13.47
C TYR A 152 2.03 3.03 -14.01
N TYR A 153 1.53 4.20 -14.40
CA TYR A 153 0.15 4.39 -14.88
C TYR A 153 -0.08 4.04 -16.36
N ARG A 154 0.92 3.49 -17.06
CA ARG A 154 0.80 3.08 -18.47
C ARG A 154 0.55 1.57 -18.53
N PRO A 155 -0.65 1.11 -18.94
CA PRO A 155 -0.92 -0.30 -19.20
C PRO A 155 0.06 -0.86 -20.24
N ASN A 156 0.44 -2.13 -20.09
CA ASN A 156 1.34 -2.83 -21.02
C ASN A 156 0.73 -4.12 -21.59
N PHE A 157 -0.54 -4.39 -21.28
CA PHE A 157 -1.26 -5.58 -21.73
C PHE A 157 -2.65 -5.22 -22.27
N MET A 158 -3.39 -6.22 -22.77
CA MET A 158 -4.67 -6.05 -23.45
C MET A 158 -5.62 -5.08 -22.72
N GLY A 159 -6.14 -4.10 -23.45
CA GLY A 159 -7.04 -3.08 -22.91
C GLY A 159 -6.35 -2.17 -21.90
N ASN A 160 -6.81 -2.20 -20.65
CA ASN A 160 -6.31 -1.37 -19.55
C ASN A 160 -5.73 -2.24 -18.42
N GLN A 161 -4.98 -3.28 -18.80
CA GLN A 161 -4.38 -4.23 -17.88
C GLN A 161 -2.86 -4.11 -17.86
N TRP A 162 -2.28 -4.63 -16.78
CA TRP A 162 -0.86 -4.76 -16.60
C TRP A 162 -0.48 -6.23 -16.46
N ALA A 163 0.45 -6.71 -17.28
CA ALA A 163 0.93 -8.10 -17.25
C ALA A 163 2.47 -8.20 -17.26
N GLY A 164 3.02 -9.15 -16.51
CA GLY A 164 4.46 -9.39 -16.41
C GLY A 164 5.31 -8.22 -15.90
N TRP A 165 6.63 -8.36 -16.04
CA TRP A 165 7.57 -7.25 -15.89
C TRP A 165 7.62 -6.41 -17.18
N ALA A 166 7.46 -5.10 -17.04
CA ALA A 166 7.27 -4.17 -18.17
C ALA A 166 8.43 -3.21 -18.40
N GLN A 167 9.34 -3.11 -17.43
CA GLN A 167 10.42 -2.12 -17.43
C GLN A 167 11.73 -2.75 -17.95
N PRO A 168 12.72 -1.93 -18.33
CA PRO A 168 14.06 -2.44 -18.57
C PRO A 168 14.64 -3.10 -17.31
N GLU A 169 15.51 -4.10 -17.47
CA GLU A 169 16.19 -4.74 -16.33
C GLU A 169 17.11 -3.76 -15.59
N ALA A 170 17.77 -2.88 -16.35
CA ALA A 170 18.52 -1.77 -15.82
C ALA A 170 17.60 -0.56 -15.67
N LEU A 171 17.31 -0.18 -14.44
CA LEU A 171 16.43 0.95 -14.14
C LEU A 171 17.02 2.27 -14.68
N PRO A 172 16.21 3.13 -15.33
CA PRO A 172 16.68 4.38 -15.90
C PRO A 172 17.16 5.37 -14.82
N ASP A 173 16.48 5.36 -13.68
CA ASP A 173 16.83 6.16 -12.51
C ASP A 173 17.35 5.26 -11.38
N LYS A 174 18.36 5.73 -10.65
CA LYS A 174 18.93 4.97 -9.53
C LYS A 174 17.88 4.81 -8.41
N PRO A 175 17.63 3.59 -7.91
CA PRO A 175 16.80 3.40 -6.72
C PRO A 175 17.47 4.04 -5.50
N ASN A 176 16.69 4.34 -4.47
CA ASN A 176 17.21 4.86 -3.22
C ASN A 176 18.06 3.80 -2.49
N GLU A 177 17.59 2.55 -2.50
CA GLU A 177 18.31 1.41 -1.93
C GLU A 177 18.41 0.26 -2.95
N GLY A 178 19.55 -0.43 -2.94
CA GLY A 178 19.77 -1.60 -3.78
C GLY A 178 20.32 -1.33 -5.19
N PRO A 179 20.44 -2.40 -6.01
CA PRO A 179 21.04 -2.32 -7.34
C PRO A 179 20.08 -1.73 -8.38
N THR A 180 20.62 -1.14 -9.44
CA THR A 180 19.82 -0.74 -10.61
C THR A 180 19.34 -1.93 -11.45
N MET A 181 19.90 -3.11 -11.22
CA MET A 181 19.52 -4.35 -11.90
C MET A 181 18.37 -5.03 -11.15
N VAL A 182 17.25 -5.23 -11.85
CA VAL A 182 16.03 -5.80 -11.27
C VAL A 182 15.90 -7.28 -11.61
N THR A 183 15.50 -8.09 -10.63
CA THR A 183 15.03 -9.45 -10.88
C THR A 183 13.59 -9.38 -11.38
N ARG A 184 13.34 -9.78 -12.64
CA ARG A 184 12.03 -9.65 -13.31
C ARG A 184 10.87 -10.30 -12.55
N SER A 185 11.13 -11.47 -11.94
CA SER A 185 10.13 -12.20 -11.16
C SER A 185 9.71 -11.48 -9.88
N ARG A 186 10.47 -10.49 -9.41
CA ARG A 186 10.20 -9.70 -8.20
C ARG A 186 9.79 -8.26 -8.51
N GLY A 187 10.43 -7.62 -9.48
CA GLY A 187 10.25 -6.19 -9.79
C GLY A 187 10.92 -5.28 -8.76
N ILE A 188 10.36 -4.07 -8.59
CA ILE A 188 10.83 -3.05 -7.64
C ILE A 188 9.80 -2.83 -6.53
N VAL A 189 10.22 -2.27 -5.40
CA VAL A 189 9.32 -1.93 -4.28
C VAL A 189 9.29 -0.43 -4.05
N MET A 190 8.10 0.13 -3.85
CA MET A 190 7.93 1.50 -3.34
C MET A 190 7.80 1.44 -1.81
N ILE A 191 8.57 2.24 -1.08
CA ILE A 191 8.46 2.28 0.40
C ILE A 191 8.39 3.73 0.87
N GLY A 192 7.46 4.04 1.77
CA GLY A 192 7.36 5.40 2.25
C GLY A 192 6.54 5.56 3.52
N ALA A 193 6.59 6.77 4.05
CA ALA A 193 5.88 7.14 5.26
C ALA A 193 5.02 8.38 5.02
N ARG A 194 3.75 8.30 5.43
CA ARG A 194 2.76 9.38 5.23
C ARG A 194 1.82 9.51 6.42
N PRO A 195 1.22 10.68 6.65
CA PRO A 195 0.02 10.79 7.48
C PRO A 195 -1.06 9.79 7.03
N TRP A 196 -2.01 9.48 7.91
CA TRP A 196 -3.06 8.52 7.60
C TRP A 196 -3.84 8.92 6.33
N VAL A 197 -3.96 7.97 5.39
CA VAL A 197 -4.78 8.13 4.19
C VAL A 197 -5.86 7.06 4.15
N VAL A 198 -7.03 7.43 3.63
CA VAL A 198 -8.11 6.49 3.31
C VAL A 198 -8.37 6.57 1.81
N ASN A 199 -8.59 5.42 1.17
CA ASN A 199 -8.94 5.40 -0.25
C ASN A 199 -10.46 5.20 -0.38
N TYR A 200 -11.08 6.07 -1.18
CA TYR A 200 -12.50 6.05 -1.49
C TYR A 200 -12.67 5.79 -2.99
N ASN A 201 -13.36 4.70 -3.32
CA ASN A 201 -13.60 4.29 -4.70
C ASN A 201 -15.04 4.66 -5.08
N VAL A 202 -15.22 5.26 -6.26
CA VAL A 202 -16.54 5.57 -6.83
C VAL A 202 -16.73 4.76 -8.11
N PRO A 203 -17.60 3.73 -8.13
CA PRO A 203 -17.85 2.96 -9.35
C PRO A 203 -18.63 3.78 -10.37
N ILE A 204 -18.16 3.79 -11.61
CA ILE A 204 -18.84 4.40 -12.76
C ILE A 204 -19.18 3.27 -13.73
N LEU A 205 -20.46 3.12 -14.05
CA LEU A 205 -20.94 2.12 -15.00
C LEU A 205 -20.69 2.61 -16.42
N SER A 206 -19.63 2.12 -17.05
CA SER A 206 -19.25 2.51 -18.40
C SER A 206 -18.49 1.40 -19.12
N THR A 207 -18.71 1.28 -20.42
CA THR A 207 -17.89 0.45 -21.32
C THR A 207 -16.70 1.23 -21.90
N ASP A 208 -16.66 2.54 -21.73
CA ASP A 208 -15.58 3.41 -22.21
C ASP A 208 -14.68 3.89 -21.06
N VAL A 209 -13.54 3.22 -20.91
CA VAL A 209 -12.52 3.58 -19.90
C VAL A 209 -11.87 4.94 -20.17
N THR A 210 -11.92 5.45 -21.40
CA THR A 210 -11.36 6.76 -21.74
C THR A 210 -12.14 7.88 -21.05
N VAL A 211 -13.47 7.77 -21.05
CA VAL A 211 -14.37 8.71 -20.36
C VAL A 211 -14.17 8.63 -18.85
N THR A 212 -14.14 7.43 -18.26
CA THR A 212 -13.95 7.27 -16.82
C THR A 212 -12.58 7.79 -16.36
N ARG A 213 -11.53 7.62 -17.18
CA ARG A 213 -10.19 8.18 -16.93
C ARG A 213 -10.20 9.71 -16.96
N ARG A 214 -10.91 10.33 -17.90
CA ARG A 214 -11.06 11.79 -17.97
C ARG A 214 -11.76 12.33 -16.71
N ILE A 215 -12.85 11.69 -16.29
CA ILE A 215 -13.55 12.04 -15.04
C ILE A 215 -12.59 11.95 -13.84
N ALA A 216 -11.86 10.84 -13.69
CA ALA A 216 -10.91 10.66 -12.58
C ALA A 216 -9.81 11.74 -12.54
N GLN A 217 -9.32 12.17 -13.69
CA GLN A 217 -8.32 13.25 -13.80
C GLN A 217 -8.88 14.60 -13.32
N MET A 218 -10.13 14.91 -13.68
CA MET A 218 -10.79 16.16 -13.28
C MET A 218 -11.03 16.24 -11.76
N VAL A 219 -11.36 15.10 -11.13
CA VAL A 219 -11.56 15.01 -9.68
C VAL A 219 -10.25 15.16 -8.91
N SER A 220 -9.18 14.49 -9.38
CA SER A 220 -7.88 14.42 -8.69
C SER A 220 -7.19 15.78 -8.50
N ALA A 221 -7.56 16.81 -9.27
CA ALA A 221 -6.98 18.14 -9.18
C ALA A 221 -7.49 18.99 -8.00
N ARG A 222 -8.52 18.54 -7.24
CA ARG A 222 -9.31 19.43 -6.36
C ARG A 222 -9.57 18.95 -4.92
N ALA A 223 -9.03 17.82 -4.48
CA ALA A 223 -9.35 17.22 -3.18
C ALA A 223 -8.26 17.54 -2.11
N GLN A 224 -8.62 18.36 -1.09
CA GLN A 224 -7.97 18.32 0.26
C GLN A 224 -9.01 18.37 1.42
N SER A 225 -9.06 17.32 2.27
CA SER A 225 -9.71 17.13 3.61
C SER A 225 -11.09 16.43 3.73
N ARG A 226 -11.29 15.70 4.85
CA ARG A 226 -12.41 14.79 5.26
C ARG A 226 -13.88 15.16 4.92
N SER A 227 -14.19 16.38 4.50
CA SER A 227 -15.45 16.71 3.78
C SER A 227 -15.45 16.24 2.31
N GLU A 228 -14.40 15.51 1.93
CA GLU A 228 -14.09 15.07 0.59
C GLU A 228 -14.95 13.93 0.05
N GLN A 229 -15.38 12.94 0.83
CA GLN A 229 -16.03 11.77 0.22
C GLN A 229 -17.30 12.18 -0.54
N ASP A 230 -18.16 13.01 0.09
CA ASP A 230 -19.42 13.43 -0.49
C ASP A 230 -19.13 14.42 -1.63
N ARG A 231 -18.07 15.24 -1.48
CA ARG A 231 -17.61 16.12 -2.57
C ARG A 231 -17.08 15.33 -3.76
N VAL A 232 -16.31 14.27 -3.53
CA VAL A 232 -15.76 13.38 -4.55
C VAL A 232 -16.89 12.63 -5.23
N GLN A 233 -17.79 12.02 -4.45
CA GLN A 233 -18.99 11.33 -4.94
C GLN A 233 -19.82 12.28 -5.82
N ASN A 234 -20.25 13.43 -5.28
CA ASN A 234 -21.08 14.40 -6.01
C ASN A 234 -20.37 14.95 -7.25
N HIS A 235 -19.05 15.12 -7.20
CA HIS A 235 -18.29 15.61 -8.36
C HIS A 235 -18.17 14.53 -9.44
N VAL A 236 -17.96 13.27 -9.06
CA VAL A 236 -17.97 12.14 -10.00
C VAL A 236 -19.37 11.99 -10.61
N GLU A 237 -20.43 12.04 -9.81
CA GLU A 237 -21.82 11.99 -10.28
C GLU A 237 -22.13 13.13 -11.25
N MET A 238 -21.72 14.37 -10.94
CA MET A 238 -21.90 15.52 -11.83
C MET A 238 -21.20 15.33 -13.17
N LEU A 239 -19.92 14.92 -13.16
CA LEU A 239 -19.16 14.72 -14.39
C LEU A 239 -19.66 13.51 -15.20
N ALA A 240 -20.04 12.44 -14.53
CA ALA A 240 -20.60 11.26 -15.18
C ALA A 240 -21.97 11.55 -15.82
N ALA A 241 -22.82 12.35 -15.16
CA ALA A 241 -24.10 12.77 -15.71
C ALA A 241 -23.97 13.59 -17.01
N GLN A 242 -22.90 14.39 -17.14
CA GLN A 242 -22.59 15.12 -18.39
C GLN A 242 -22.25 14.18 -19.55
N GLU A 243 -21.81 12.97 -19.24
CA GLU A 243 -21.44 11.92 -20.20
C GLU A 243 -22.54 10.85 -20.35
N GLY A 244 -23.68 11.00 -19.65
CA GLY A 244 -24.77 10.02 -19.64
C GLY A 244 -24.43 8.70 -18.95
N LEU A 245 -23.52 8.73 -17.98
CA LEU A 245 -23.06 7.54 -17.24
C LEU A 245 -23.69 7.46 -15.85
N ASP A 246 -24.04 6.24 -15.45
CA ASP A 246 -24.52 5.95 -14.10
C ASP A 246 -23.35 5.79 -13.12
N VAL A 247 -23.54 6.27 -11.90
CA VAL A 247 -22.54 6.21 -10.82
C VAL A 247 -23.15 5.51 -9.62
N GLU A 248 -22.43 4.53 -9.08
CA GLU A 248 -22.83 3.87 -7.84
C GLU A 248 -22.28 4.63 -6.63
N LYS A 249 -22.86 4.31 -5.46
CA LYS A 249 -22.36 4.86 -4.20
C LYS A 249 -20.93 4.38 -3.95
N GLY A 250 -20.03 5.32 -3.74
CA GLY A 250 -18.65 4.99 -3.43
C GLY A 250 -18.47 4.35 -2.06
N TYR A 251 -17.34 3.67 -1.90
CA TYR A 251 -16.99 2.91 -0.70
C TYR A 251 -15.53 3.11 -0.30
N PHE A 252 -15.27 3.00 1.01
CA PHE A 252 -13.90 2.99 1.52
C PHE A 252 -13.29 1.60 1.41
N THR A 253 -12.00 1.56 1.08
CA THR A 253 -11.21 0.31 1.11
C THR A 253 -10.49 0.11 2.44
N ASP A 254 -10.61 1.07 3.36
CA ASP A 254 -9.93 1.04 4.66
C ASP A 254 -10.76 1.65 5.79
N PHE A 255 -10.36 1.35 7.02
CA PHE A 255 -10.96 1.91 8.22
C PHE A 255 -10.29 3.22 8.66
N SER A 256 -10.95 3.93 9.57
CA SER A 256 -10.37 5.11 10.20
C SER A 256 -9.19 4.75 11.12
N PRO A 257 -8.26 5.68 11.41
CA PRO A 257 -7.16 5.42 12.34
C PRO A 257 -7.66 4.94 13.72
N GLU A 258 -8.79 5.48 14.19
CA GLU A 258 -9.39 5.13 15.48
C GLU A 258 -9.88 3.67 15.46
N MET A 259 -10.61 3.28 14.42
CA MET A 259 -11.08 1.89 14.24
C MET A 259 -9.92 0.91 14.11
N ILE A 260 -8.85 1.28 13.38
CA ILE A 260 -7.64 0.45 13.23
C ILE A 260 -6.97 0.24 14.59
N THR A 261 -6.85 1.30 15.39
CA THR A 261 -6.27 1.24 16.74
C THR A 261 -7.11 0.35 17.66
N GLU A 262 -8.43 0.50 17.65
CA GLU A 262 -9.34 -0.32 18.46
C GLU A 262 -9.28 -1.80 18.07
N ARG A 263 -9.22 -2.10 16.78
CA ARG A 263 -9.08 -3.48 16.28
C ARG A 263 -7.77 -4.11 16.73
N TYR A 264 -6.66 -3.39 16.64
CA TYR A 264 -5.36 -3.85 17.16
C TYR A 264 -5.45 -4.20 18.64
N ILE A 265 -5.94 -3.26 19.47
CA ILE A 265 -6.07 -3.46 20.92
C ILE A 265 -6.94 -4.68 21.23
N LYS A 266 -8.06 -4.85 20.51
CA LYS A 266 -8.95 -5.98 20.71
C LYS A 266 -8.25 -7.31 20.39
N LEU A 267 -7.57 -7.40 19.25
CA LEU A 267 -6.96 -8.63 18.78
C LEU A 267 -5.78 -9.05 19.67
N ILE A 268 -4.90 -8.11 20.04
CA ILE A 268 -3.75 -8.44 20.90
C ILE A 268 -4.16 -8.80 22.35
N SER A 269 -5.35 -8.39 22.79
CA SER A 269 -5.89 -8.78 24.10
C SER A 269 -6.55 -10.16 24.10
N VAL A 270 -7.04 -10.63 22.94
CA VAL A 270 -7.62 -11.97 22.81
C VAL A 270 -6.51 -13.02 22.80
N ASP A 271 -5.41 -12.74 22.11
CA ASP A 271 -4.25 -13.66 22.06
C ASP A 271 -3.56 -13.79 23.44
N SER A 272 -3.70 -12.81 24.34
CA SER A 272 -3.15 -12.91 25.70
C SER A 272 -3.98 -13.76 26.66
N ASP A 273 -5.26 -14.00 26.35
CA ASP A 273 -6.18 -14.78 27.20
C ASP A 273 -6.18 -16.29 26.84
N GLU A 274 -5.57 -16.67 25.71
CA GLU A 274 -5.44 -18.07 25.25
C GLU A 274 -4.09 -18.74 25.60
N VAL A 275 -3.22 -18.05 26.37
CA VAL A 275 -1.90 -18.55 26.82
C VAL A 275 -1.89 -18.91 28.31
#